data_AF-A0A2G2M9H4-F1
#
_entry.id   AF-A0A2G2M9H4-F1
#
_cell.length_a   1.000
_cell.length_b   1.000
_cell.length_c   1.000
_cell.angle_alpha   90.00
_cell.angle_beta   90.00
_cell.angle_gamma   90.00
#
_symmetry.space_group_name_H-M   'P 1'
#
loop_
_entity.id
_entity.type
_entity.pdbx_description
1 polymer ?
#
loop_
_entity_poly.entity_id
_entity_poly.type
_entity_poly.pdbx_seq_one_letter_code
_entity_poly.pdbx_strand_id
1 'polypeptide(L)'
;MDDLVMVGFMLSGLSIVATWFFARFYFTRKKKWNEKIEELEKHLEYVNKVRKSSIEMSRQAFRSLFVILFSISFALFIPSIVEYATLSSGLEWKHASVAVALLKVAFLSAAVVISFKMSLDFRDVIHYQKAVERINRKLEKLKNKVANV
;
A
#
# COMPACT_ATOMS: atom_id res chain seq x y z
N MET A 1 -3.74 -21.00 -57.12
CA MET A 1 -2.58 -20.27 -56.59
C MET A 1 -2.99 -19.28 -55.50
N ASP A 2 -4.23 -18.81 -55.50
CA ASP A 2 -4.72 -17.76 -54.59
C ASP A 2 -4.93 -18.22 -53.13
N ASP A 3 -5.34 -19.47 -52.90
CA ASP A 3 -5.55 -19.99 -51.53
C ASP A 3 -4.25 -20.12 -50.72
N LEU A 4 -3.13 -20.42 -51.39
CA LEU A 4 -1.84 -20.60 -50.73
C LEU A 4 -1.23 -19.26 -50.28
N VAL A 5 -1.51 -18.20 -51.04
CA VAL A 5 -1.14 -16.82 -50.71
C VAL A 5 -2.00 -16.30 -49.56
N MET A 6 -3.30 -16.59 -49.54
CA MET A 6 -4.20 -16.18 -48.46
C MET A 6 -3.84 -16.82 -47.11
N VAL A 7 -3.49 -18.11 -47.09
CA VAL A 7 -3.02 -18.81 -45.88
C VAL A 7 -1.68 -18.26 -45.37
N GLY A 8 -0.76 -17.89 -46.28
CA GLY A 8 0.50 -17.23 -45.91
C GLY A 8 0.32 -15.85 -45.27
N PHE A 9 -0.65 -15.06 -45.76
CA PHE A 9 -1.00 -13.76 -45.15
C PHE A 9 -1.70 -13.91 -43.80
N MET A 10 -2.54 -14.92 -43.61
CA MET A 10 -3.18 -15.18 -42.32
C MET A 10 -2.19 -15.63 -41.25
N LEU A 11 -1.24 -16.50 -41.59
CA LEU A 11 -0.21 -16.98 -40.65
C LEU A 11 0.78 -15.87 -40.24
N SER A 12 1.16 -14.99 -41.18
CA SER A 12 2.02 -13.84 -40.89
C SER A 12 1.27 -12.75 -40.10
N GLY A 13 -0.01 -12.51 -40.39
CA GLY A 13 -0.85 -11.61 -39.59
C GLY A 13 -1.00 -12.08 -38.14
N LEU A 14 -1.25 -13.39 -37.94
CA LEU A 14 -1.35 -14.00 -36.61
C LEU A 14 -0.04 -13.92 -35.82
N SER A 15 1.11 -14.14 -36.47
CA SER A 15 2.41 -14.07 -35.81
C SER A 15 2.76 -12.65 -35.37
N ILE A 16 2.41 -11.63 -36.16
CA ILE A 16 2.62 -10.22 -35.81
C ILE A 16 1.74 -9.82 -34.61
N VAL A 17 0.46 -10.20 -34.61
CA VAL A 17 -0.45 -9.90 -33.50
C VAL A 17 -0.03 -10.63 -32.22
N ALA A 18 0.36 -11.90 -32.33
CA ALA A 18 0.88 -12.64 -31.19
C ALA A 18 2.16 -12.00 -30.63
N THR A 19 3.11 -11.64 -31.49
CA THR A 19 4.36 -10.98 -31.08
C THR A 19 4.10 -9.64 -30.40
N TRP A 20 3.17 -8.83 -30.93
CA TRP A 20 2.78 -7.56 -30.34
C TRP A 20 2.06 -7.72 -29.00
N PHE A 21 1.17 -8.70 -28.88
CA PHE A 21 0.45 -8.99 -27.63
C PHE A 21 1.40 -9.49 -26.54
N PHE A 22 2.30 -10.42 -26.88
CA PHE A 22 3.36 -10.84 -25.97
C PHE A 22 4.25 -9.67 -25.60
N ALA A 23 4.78 -8.90 -26.56
CA ALA A 23 5.62 -7.74 -26.26
C ALA A 23 4.91 -6.76 -25.31
N ARG A 24 3.63 -6.42 -25.56
CA ARG A 24 2.85 -5.54 -24.69
C ARG A 24 2.63 -6.11 -23.29
N PHE A 25 2.40 -7.42 -23.17
CA PHE A 25 2.29 -8.12 -21.89
C PHE A 25 3.64 -8.15 -21.13
N TYR A 26 4.74 -8.37 -21.84
CA TYR A 26 6.10 -8.34 -21.30
C TYR A 26 6.46 -6.93 -20.79
N PHE A 27 6.24 -5.89 -21.60
CA PHE A 27 6.51 -4.50 -21.21
C PHE A 27 5.69 -4.05 -20.01
N THR A 28 4.40 -4.42 -19.94
CA THR A 28 3.55 -4.06 -18.80
C THR A 28 3.93 -4.80 -17.51
N ARG A 29 4.34 -6.07 -17.58
CA ARG A 29 4.86 -6.79 -16.41
C ARG A 29 6.22 -6.25 -15.95
N LYS A 30 7.13 -5.99 -16.89
CA LYS A 30 8.44 -5.40 -16.59
C LYS A 30 8.30 -4.05 -15.92
N LYS A 31 7.38 -3.20 -16.41
CA LYS A 31 7.06 -1.90 -15.77
C LYS A 31 6.59 -2.08 -14.32
N LYS A 32 5.63 -2.98 -14.07
CA LYS A 32 5.14 -3.26 -12.70
C LYS A 32 6.22 -3.81 -11.76
N TRP A 33 7.17 -4.59 -12.27
CA TRP A 33 8.27 -5.09 -11.46
C TRP A 33 9.33 -4.01 -11.19
N ASN A 34 9.61 -3.15 -12.16
CA ASN A 34 10.48 -1.99 -11.96
C ASN A 34 9.90 -1.01 -10.93
N GLU A 35 8.60 -0.72 -10.99
CA GLU A 35 7.91 0.12 -9.99
C GLU A 35 8.05 -0.45 -8.57
N LYS A 36 7.90 -1.78 -8.41
CA LYS A 36 8.10 -2.45 -7.11
C LYS A 36 9.55 -2.43 -6.63
N ILE A 37 10.51 -2.53 -7.55
CA ILE A 37 11.94 -2.42 -7.22
C ILE A 37 12.23 -0.99 -6.74
N GLU A 38 11.71 0.02 -7.43
CA GLU A 38 11.88 1.42 -7.04
C GLU A 38 11.24 1.72 -5.67
N GLU A 39 10.06 1.17 -5.38
CA GLU A 39 9.41 1.28 -4.07
C GLU A 39 10.27 0.64 -2.96
N LEU A 40 10.83 -0.55 -3.21
CA LEU A 40 11.72 -1.25 -2.27
C LEU A 40 13.05 -0.50 -2.05
N GLU A 41 13.64 0.08 -3.10
CA GLU A 41 14.87 0.88 -3.02
C GLU A 41 14.62 2.18 -2.23
N LYS A 42 13.50 2.88 -2.49
CA LYS A 42 13.07 4.06 -1.70
C LYS A 42 12.84 3.71 -0.24
N HIS A 43 12.22 2.56 0.04
CA HIS A 43 12.01 2.10 1.41
C HIS A 43 13.34 1.79 2.11
N LEU A 44 14.30 1.18 1.41
CA LEU A 44 15.63 0.91 1.95
C LEU A 44 16.39 2.21 2.24
N GLU A 45 16.35 3.18 1.33
CA GLU A 45 16.94 4.50 1.51
C GLU A 45 16.33 5.23 2.71
N TYR A 46 15.00 5.21 2.85
CA TYR A 46 14.29 5.77 3.99
C TYR A 46 14.73 5.13 5.32
N VAL A 47 14.74 3.79 5.39
CA VAL A 47 15.14 3.06 6.61
C VAL A 47 16.61 3.34 6.96
N ASN A 48 17.48 3.53 5.96
CA ASN A 48 18.89 3.90 6.17
C ASN A 48 19.03 5.35 6.69
N LYS A 49 18.25 6.28 6.15
CA LYS A 49 18.24 7.69 6.58
C LYS A 49 17.73 7.83 8.02
N VAL A 50 16.59 7.20 8.31
CA VAL A 50 15.97 7.20 9.64
C VAL A 50 16.89 6.59 10.68
N ARG A 51 17.59 5.49 10.37
CA ARG A 51 18.58 4.89 11.29
C ARG A 51 19.79 5.80 11.56
N LYS A 52 20.27 6.54 10.56
CA LYS A 52 21.44 7.42 10.72
C LYS A 52 21.17 8.63 11.62
N SER A 53 19.91 8.99 11.83
CA SER A 53 19.51 10.10 12.70
C SER A 53 18.60 9.62 13.81
N SER A 54 19.13 9.50 15.03
CA SER A 54 18.34 9.19 16.23
C SER A 54 17.18 10.16 16.44
N ILE A 55 17.29 11.40 15.92
CA ILE A 55 16.25 12.43 15.94
C ILE A 55 15.12 12.11 14.94
N GLU A 56 15.43 11.52 13.77
CA GLU A 56 14.41 11.12 12.81
C GLU A 56 13.65 9.88 13.29
N MET A 57 14.33 8.91 13.93
CA MET A 57 13.66 7.78 14.60
C MET A 57 12.69 8.24 15.68
N SER A 58 13.11 9.17 16.55
CA SER A 58 12.25 9.68 17.62
C SER A 58 11.09 10.52 17.08
N ARG A 59 11.33 11.36 16.06
CA ARG A 59 10.27 12.14 15.39
C ARG A 59 9.23 11.23 14.72
N GLN A 60 9.67 10.16 14.05
CA GLN A 60 8.76 9.21 13.43
C GLN A 60 7.96 8.42 14.48
N ALA A 61 8.61 7.97 15.55
CA ALA A 61 7.93 7.33 16.67
C ALA A 61 6.86 8.24 17.27
N PHE A 62 7.20 9.50 17.53
CA PHE A 62 6.28 10.50 18.08
C PHE A 62 5.12 10.79 17.13
N ARG A 63 5.38 10.90 15.83
CA ARG A 63 4.32 11.06 14.82
C ARG A 63 3.39 9.85 14.78
N SER A 64 3.93 8.64 14.86
CA SER A 64 3.12 7.41 14.89
C SER A 64 2.23 7.37 16.13
N LEU A 65 2.80 7.69 17.30
CA LEU A 65 2.10 7.75 18.58
C LEU A 65 0.99 8.80 18.53
N PHE A 66 1.30 9.99 18.00
CA PHE A 66 0.35 11.07 17.83
C PHE A 66 -0.83 10.65 16.94
N VAL A 67 -0.58 9.99 15.81
CA VAL A 67 -1.65 9.52 14.90
C VAL A 67 -2.56 8.52 15.62
N ILE A 68 -2.01 7.57 16.36
CA ILE A 68 -2.79 6.56 17.08
C ILE A 68 -3.65 7.21 18.16
N LEU A 69 -3.04 8.06 18.99
CA LEU A 69 -3.75 8.79 20.04
C LEU A 69 -4.81 9.71 19.47
N PHE A 70 -4.49 10.42 18.37
CA PHE A 70 -5.44 11.27 17.67
C PHE A 70 -6.64 10.48 17.14
N SER A 71 -6.41 9.32 16.51
CA SER A 71 -7.49 8.46 16.02
C SER A 71 -8.37 7.93 17.15
N ILE A 72 -7.81 7.57 18.30
CA ILE A 72 -8.57 7.15 19.49
C ILE A 72 -9.40 8.32 20.04
N SER A 73 -8.78 9.48 20.25
CA SER A 73 -9.48 10.69 20.71
C SER A 73 -10.61 11.09 19.77
N PHE A 74 -10.38 11.01 18.46
CA PHE A 74 -11.40 11.30 17.45
C PHE A 74 -12.55 10.28 17.51
N ALA A 75 -12.24 8.99 17.63
CA ALA A 75 -13.24 7.93 17.78
C ALA A 75 -14.13 8.14 19.02
N LEU A 76 -13.54 8.61 20.12
CA LEU A 76 -14.25 8.91 21.36
C LEU A 76 -15.05 10.21 21.29
N PHE A 77 -14.65 11.17 20.43
CA PHE A 77 -15.32 12.47 20.29
C PHE A 77 -16.57 12.44 19.39
N ILE A 78 -16.61 11.53 18.40
CA ILE A 78 -17.76 11.30 17.51
C ILE A 78 -19.13 11.26 18.23
N PRO A 79 -19.35 10.44 19.28
CA PRO A 79 -20.64 10.40 19.97
C PRO A 79 -21.05 11.75 20.56
N SER A 80 -20.10 12.51 21.12
CA SER A 80 -20.38 13.82 21.71
C SER A 80 -20.80 14.86 20.66
N ILE A 81 -20.23 14.81 19.45
CA ILE A 81 -20.68 15.66 18.34
C ILE A 81 -22.11 15.30 17.93
N VAL A 82 -22.42 14.00 17.82
CA VAL A 82 -23.74 13.55 17.37
C VAL A 82 -24.81 13.86 18.41
N GLU A 83 -24.53 13.65 19.70
CA GLU A 83 -25.42 14.06 20.80
C GLU A 83 -25.70 15.56 20.73
N TYR A 84 -24.66 16.40 20.60
CA TYR A 84 -24.82 17.85 20.44
C TYR A 84 -25.67 18.24 19.22
N ALA A 85 -25.45 17.59 18.07
CA ALA A 85 -26.21 17.85 16.85
C ALA A 85 -27.69 17.42 16.97
N THR A 86 -27.98 16.30 17.63
CA THR A 86 -29.36 15.84 17.88
C THR A 86 -30.10 16.75 18.86
N LEU A 87 -29.45 17.18 19.94
CA LEU A 87 -30.00 18.14 20.90
C LEU A 87 -30.27 19.51 20.27
N SER A 88 -29.39 19.97 19.39
CA SER A 88 -29.50 21.28 18.73
C SER A 88 -30.56 21.31 17.62
N SER A 89 -30.88 20.18 16.98
CA SER A 89 -31.75 20.16 15.80
C SER A 89 -33.17 19.66 16.09
N GLY A 90 -33.41 19.08 17.28
CA GLY A 90 -34.72 18.52 17.65
C GLY A 90 -35.16 17.32 16.80
N LEU A 91 -34.31 16.84 15.89
CA LEU A 91 -34.57 15.64 15.10
C LEU A 91 -34.25 14.39 15.93
N GLU A 92 -35.24 13.54 16.14
CA GLU A 92 -35.03 12.19 16.65
C GLU A 92 -34.50 11.28 15.53
N TRP A 93 -33.19 11.16 15.43
CA TRP A 93 -32.57 10.21 14.52
C TRP A 93 -32.68 8.80 15.12
N LYS A 94 -33.80 8.11 14.88
CA LYS A 94 -34.04 6.71 15.33
C LYS A 94 -32.91 5.72 14.97
N HIS A 95 -32.09 6.02 13.97
CA HIS A 95 -30.96 5.19 13.54
C HIS A 95 -29.58 5.81 13.82
N ALA A 96 -29.48 7.00 14.42
CA ALA A 96 -28.19 7.64 14.70
C ALA A 96 -27.32 6.82 15.66
N SER A 97 -27.92 6.12 16.63
CA SER A 97 -27.17 5.28 17.57
C SER A 97 -26.39 4.16 16.87
N VAL A 98 -27.01 3.50 15.88
CA VAL A 98 -26.38 2.45 15.08
C VAL A 98 -25.31 3.02 14.16
N ALA A 99 -25.59 4.16 13.51
CA ALA A 99 -24.62 4.83 12.64
C ALA A 99 -23.37 5.32 13.42
N VAL A 100 -23.57 5.88 14.62
CA VAL A 100 -22.49 6.28 15.53
C VAL A 100 -21.68 5.07 16.00
N ALA A 101 -22.34 3.97 16.36
CA ALA A 101 -21.65 2.74 16.76
C ALA A 101 -20.80 2.18 15.60
N LEU A 102 -21.33 2.14 14.38
CA LEU A 102 -20.56 1.72 13.20
C LEU A 102 -19.40 2.66 12.90
N LEU A 103 -19.58 3.98 13.03
CA LEU A 103 -18.51 4.96 12.82
C LEU A 103 -17.40 4.78 13.86
N LYS A 104 -17.75 4.60 15.15
CA LYS A 104 -16.79 4.28 16.22
C LYS A 104 -16.00 3.01 15.90
N VAL A 105 -16.68 1.93 15.51
CA VAL A 105 -16.03 0.66 15.15
C VAL A 105 -15.11 0.84 13.95
N ALA A 106 -15.52 1.61 12.93
CA ALA A 106 -14.69 1.91 11.76
C ALA A 106 -13.42 2.70 12.13
N PHE A 107 -13.54 3.74 12.96
CA PHE A 107 -12.38 4.54 13.39
C PHE A 107 -11.44 3.75 14.32
N LEU A 108 -11.99 2.95 15.24
CA LEU A 108 -11.19 2.10 16.13
C LEU A 108 -10.47 1.00 15.35
N SER A 109 -11.16 0.34 14.42
CA SER A 109 -10.54 -0.68 13.56
C SER A 109 -9.46 -0.07 12.65
N ALA A 110 -9.70 1.12 12.07
CA ALA A 110 -8.69 1.85 11.32
C ALA A 110 -7.47 2.19 12.20
N ALA A 111 -7.69 2.65 13.44
CA ALA A 111 -6.62 2.92 14.39
C ALA A 111 -5.80 1.67 14.72
N VAL A 112 -6.45 0.51 14.89
CA VAL A 112 -5.77 -0.78 15.11
C VAL A 112 -4.92 -1.18 13.90
N VAL A 113 -5.45 -1.06 12.68
CA VAL A 113 -4.71 -1.38 11.45
C VAL A 113 -3.49 -0.47 11.28
N ILE A 114 -3.67 0.84 11.50
CA ILE A 114 -2.57 1.82 11.43
C ILE A 114 -1.52 1.52 12.50
N SER A 115 -1.94 1.23 13.73
CA SER A 115 -1.05 0.88 14.84
C SER A 115 -0.26 -0.38 14.53
N PHE A 116 -0.90 -1.40 13.96
CA PHE A 116 -0.24 -2.64 13.58
C PHE A 116 0.81 -2.41 12.48
N LYS A 117 0.45 -1.66 11.43
CA LYS A 117 1.39 -1.30 10.36
C LYS A 117 2.59 -0.51 10.89
N MET A 118 2.34 0.50 11.72
CA MET A 118 3.41 1.31 12.34
C MET A 118 4.28 0.49 13.29
N SER A 119 3.71 -0.48 14.02
CA SER A 119 4.47 -1.40 14.87
C SER A 119 5.42 -2.29 14.05
N LEU A 120 4.97 -2.78 12.89
CA LEU A 120 5.81 -3.53 11.96
C LEU A 120 6.95 -2.66 11.43
N ASP A 121 6.66 -1.45 10.97
CA ASP A 121 7.66 -0.51 10.46
C ASP A 121 8.71 -0.19 11.54
N PHE A 122 8.27 0.07 12.77
CA PHE A 122 9.17 0.35 13.89
C PHE A 122 10.03 -0.87 14.26
N ARG A 123 9.46 -2.07 14.23
CA ARG A 123 10.19 -3.33 14.47
C ARG A 123 11.26 -3.57 13.40
N ASP A 124 10.99 -3.20 12.16
CA ASP A 124 11.93 -3.29 11.04
C ASP A 124 13.08 -2.28 11.18
N VAL A 125 12.81 -1.08 11.72
CA VAL A 125 13.87 -0.11 12.05
C VAL A 125 14.74 -0.61 13.23
N ILE A 126 14.14 -1.19 14.28
CA ILE A 126 14.89 -1.77 15.42
C ILE A 126 15.76 -2.94 14.95
N HIS A 127 15.21 -3.84 14.12
CA HIS A 127 15.92 -5.00 13.59
C HIS A 127 16.45 -4.75 12.18
N TYR A 128 17.11 -3.60 11.99
CA TYR A 128 17.58 -3.10 10.71
C TYR A 128 18.29 -4.16 9.85
N GLN A 129 19.23 -4.92 10.44
CA GLN A 129 19.98 -5.93 9.69
C GLN A 129 19.05 -7.00 9.09
N LYS A 130 18.08 -7.51 9.86
CA LYS A 130 17.09 -8.49 9.38
C LYS A 130 16.08 -7.87 8.39
N ALA A 131 15.78 -6.59 8.51
CA ALA A 131 14.90 -5.88 7.57
C ALA A 131 15.58 -5.66 6.22
N VAL A 132 16.83 -5.16 6.22
CA VAL A 132 17.63 -4.98 5.01
C VAL A 132 17.90 -6.31 4.31
N GLU A 133 18.21 -7.36 5.06
CA GLU A 133 18.44 -8.68 4.47
C GLU A 133 17.17 -9.25 3.83
N ARG A 134 15.98 -9.05 4.43
CA ARG A 134 14.69 -9.43 3.82
C ARG A 134 14.38 -8.60 2.56
N ILE A 135 14.66 -7.30 2.58
CA ILE A 135 14.46 -6.40 1.44
C ILE A 135 15.40 -6.78 0.31
N ASN A 136 16.70 -6.97 0.58
CA ASN A 136 17.70 -7.39 -0.40
C ASN A 136 17.35 -8.74 -1.01
N ARG A 137 16.93 -9.73 -0.20
CA ARG A 137 16.47 -11.03 -0.72
C ARG A 137 15.26 -10.91 -1.65
N LYS A 138 14.30 -10.01 -1.35
CA LYS A 138 13.15 -9.74 -2.24
C LYS A 138 13.58 -9.01 -3.50
N LEU A 139 14.50 -8.07 -3.38
CA LEU A 139 15.04 -7.28 -4.47
C LEU A 139 15.84 -8.16 -5.43
N GLU A 140 16.71 -9.04 -4.96
CA GLU A 140 17.42 -10.04 -5.78
C GLU A 140 16.45 -10.97 -6.50
N LYS A 141 15.42 -11.49 -5.81
CA LYS A 141 14.39 -12.33 -6.45
C LYS A 141 13.64 -11.58 -7.54
N LEU A 142 13.36 -10.28 -7.36
CA LEU A 142 12.71 -9.45 -8.38
C LEU A 142 13.66 -9.10 -9.52
N LYS A 143 14.91 -8.75 -9.26
CA LYS A 143 15.93 -8.50 -10.28
C LYS A 143 16.20 -9.74 -11.13
N ASN A 144 16.28 -10.93 -10.51
CA ASN A 144 16.39 -12.20 -11.23
C ASN A 144 15.15 -12.52 -12.08
N LYS A 145 13.94 -12.18 -11.59
CA LYS A 145 12.71 -12.31 -12.39
C LYS A 145 12.64 -11.32 -13.54
N VAL A 146 13.20 -10.12 -13.40
CA VAL A 146 13.29 -9.13 -14.48
C VAL A 146 14.38 -9.51 -15.49
N ALA A 147 15.47 -10.15 -15.05
CA ALA A 147 16.58 -10.58 -15.91
C ALA A 147 16.25 -11.85 -16.70
N ASN A 148 15.43 -12.76 -16.13
CA ASN A 148 15.00 -14.00 -16.77
C ASN A 148 13.68 -13.84 -17.57
N VAL A 149 13.26 -12.61 -17.86
CA VAL A 149 12.04 -12.25 -18.58
C VAL A 149 12.38 -11.34 -19.74
#